data_AF-A0A949GM87-F1
#
_entry.id   AF-A0A949GM87-F1
#
_cell.length_a   1.000
_cell.length_b   1.000
_cell.length_c   1.000
_cell.angle_alpha   90.00
_cell.angle_beta   90.00
_cell.angle_gamma   90.00
#
_symmetry.space_group_name_H-M   'P 1'
#
loop_
_entity.id
_entity.type
_entity.pdbx_description
1 polymer ?
#
loop_
_entity_poly.entity_id
_entity_poly.type
_entity_poly.pdbx_seq_one_letter_code
_entity_poly.pdbx_strand_id
1 'polypeptide(L)'
;MAHIDGFDVPLHRALTEPILLGGAPRAIAIVNGTLAAALGLGLQMWLAGLLFWIVGHSLSVFAARRDPDFAAVVARHLRQRGWLSC
;
A
#
# COMPACT_ATOMS: atom_id res chain seq x y z
N MET A 1 29.11 -21.46 8.85
CA MET A 1 27.93 -22.36 8.81
C MET A 1 28.08 -23.24 7.60
N ALA A 2 28.18 -24.56 7.78
CA ALA A 2 28.21 -25.50 6.66
C ALA A 2 26.82 -25.55 6.02
N HIS A 3 26.77 -25.43 4.69
CA HIS A 3 25.55 -25.61 3.91
C HIS A 3 25.17 -27.10 3.91
N ILE A 4 23.91 -27.42 4.18
CA ILE A 4 23.39 -28.79 4.26
C ILE A 4 22.51 -29.03 3.03
N ASP A 5 22.94 -29.90 2.14
CA ASP A 5 22.22 -30.18 0.89
C ASP A 5 20.80 -30.74 1.18
N GLY A 6 19.80 -30.26 0.45
CA GLY A 6 18.41 -30.75 0.51
C GLY A 6 17.43 -29.94 1.39
N PHE A 7 17.88 -28.83 1.99
CA PHE A 7 17.02 -27.92 2.79
C PHE A 7 16.53 -26.67 2.04
N ASP A 8 16.88 -26.52 0.76
CA ASP A 8 16.44 -25.39 -0.08
C ASP A 8 15.35 -25.82 -1.08
N VAL A 9 14.30 -25.01 -1.17
CA VAL A 9 13.19 -25.18 -2.12
C VAL A 9 13.01 -23.91 -2.94
N PRO A 10 12.83 -23.99 -4.27
CA PRO A 10 12.61 -22.80 -5.09
C PRO A 10 11.29 -22.11 -4.71
N LEU A 11 11.40 -20.89 -4.19
CA LEU A 11 10.25 -20.05 -3.84
C LEU A 11 9.97 -19.04 -4.94
N HIS A 12 8.72 -18.98 -5.40
CA HIS A 12 8.31 -17.98 -6.38
C HIS A 12 8.18 -16.62 -5.69
N ARG A 13 8.75 -15.58 -6.31
CA ARG A 13 8.65 -14.19 -5.83
C ARG A 13 7.23 -13.72 -5.60
N ALA A 14 6.27 -14.19 -6.41
CA ALA A 14 4.85 -13.89 -6.26
C ALA A 14 4.25 -14.24 -4.88
N LEU A 15 4.88 -15.13 -4.10
CA LEU A 15 4.42 -15.49 -2.75
C LEU A 15 4.93 -14.53 -1.67
N THR A 16 6.01 -13.79 -1.93
CA THR A 16 6.72 -13.00 -0.90
C THR A 16 6.81 -11.52 -1.24
N GLU A 17 6.82 -11.16 -2.52
CA GLU A 17 6.87 -9.77 -2.93
C GLU A 17 5.48 -9.12 -2.82
N PRO A 18 5.39 -7.93 -2.20
CA PRO A 18 4.14 -7.19 -2.10
C PRO A 18 3.60 -6.78 -3.48
N ILE A 19 2.28 -6.87 -3.64
CA ILE A 19 1.60 -6.55 -4.90
C ILE A 19 1.41 -5.04 -5.02
N LEU A 20 2.18 -4.43 -5.92
CA LEU A 20 2.11 -3.01 -6.25
C LEU A 20 1.26 -2.77 -7.51
N LEU A 21 0.47 -1.70 -7.51
CA LEU A 21 -0.27 -1.17 -8.65
C LEU A 21 0.29 0.22 -8.97
N GLY A 22 1.01 0.35 -10.09
CA GLY A 22 1.64 1.63 -10.47
C GLY A 22 2.70 2.14 -9.48
N GLY A 23 3.28 1.24 -8.68
CA GLY A 23 4.26 1.58 -7.64
C GLY A 23 3.67 1.89 -6.26
N ALA A 24 2.34 1.85 -6.09
CA ALA A 24 1.66 1.97 -4.80
C ALA A 24 1.06 0.61 -4.37
N PRO A 25 0.85 0.34 -3.07
CA PRO A 25 0.26 -0.93 -2.65
C PRO A 25 -1.19 -1.01 -3.11
N ARG A 26 -1.59 -2.16 -3.66
CA ARG A 26 -2.90 -2.33 -4.35
C ARG A 26 -4.09 -1.76 -3.56
N ALA A 27 -4.13 -2.00 -2.25
CA ALA A 27 -5.26 -1.64 -1.41
C ALA A 27 -5.42 -0.11 -1.32
N ILE A 28 -4.32 0.60 -1.18
CA ILE A 28 -4.32 2.07 -1.07
C ILE A 28 -4.59 2.69 -2.44
N ALA A 29 -4.03 2.12 -3.51
CA ALA A 29 -4.31 2.59 -4.87
C ALA A 29 -5.82 2.49 -5.20
N ILE A 30 -6.47 1.38 -4.82
CA ILE A 30 -7.93 1.20 -4.98
C ILE A 30 -8.69 2.24 -4.15
N VAL A 31 -8.40 2.38 -2.86
CA VAL A 31 -9.09 3.34 -1.98
C VAL A 31 -8.95 4.76 -2.50
N ASN A 32 -7.73 5.19 -2.89
CA ASN A 32 -7.50 6.52 -3.47
C ASN A 32 -8.25 6.70 -4.79
N GLY A 33 -8.25 5.70 -5.67
CA GLY A 33 -8.99 5.74 -6.93
C GLY A 33 -10.50 5.86 -6.71
N THR A 34 -11.05 5.10 -5.77
CA THR A 34 -12.48 5.15 -5.42
C THR A 34 -12.87 6.51 -4.83
N LEU A 35 -12.08 7.05 -3.89
CA LEU A 35 -12.31 8.37 -3.31
C LEU A 35 -12.24 9.47 -4.38
N ALA A 36 -11.24 9.42 -5.26
CA ALA A 36 -11.12 10.34 -6.37
C ALA A 36 -12.32 10.26 -7.34
N ALA A 37 -12.78 9.06 -7.67
CA ALA A 37 -13.94 8.86 -8.52
C ALA A 37 -15.23 9.36 -7.85
N ALA A 38 -15.42 9.11 -6.56
CA ALA A 38 -16.55 9.62 -5.80
C ALA A 38 -16.58 11.15 -5.78
N LEU A 39 -15.43 11.80 -5.59
CA LEU A 39 -15.32 13.26 -5.63
C LEU A 39 -15.49 13.83 -7.05
N GLY A 40 -14.83 13.23 -8.03
CA GLY A 40 -14.79 13.75 -9.39
C GLY A 40 -16.08 13.53 -10.17
N LEU A 41 -16.64 12.31 -10.10
CA LEU A 41 -17.85 11.94 -10.83
C LEU A 41 -19.10 12.13 -9.96
N GLY A 42 -19.05 11.75 -8.68
CA GLY A 42 -20.20 11.81 -7.78
C GLY A 42 -20.58 13.24 -7.41
N LEU A 43 -19.61 14.05 -6.96
CA LEU A 43 -19.82 15.47 -6.64
C LEU A 43 -19.62 16.39 -7.86
N GLN A 44 -19.32 15.84 -9.04
CA GLN A 44 -18.95 16.54 -10.28
C GLN A 44 -17.74 17.49 -10.16
N MET A 45 -17.01 17.44 -9.06
CA MET A 45 -15.82 18.25 -8.83
C MET A 45 -14.60 17.60 -9.46
N TRP A 46 -14.60 17.43 -10.78
CA TRP A 46 -13.60 16.66 -11.51
C TRP A 46 -12.16 17.17 -11.29
N LEU A 47 -11.95 18.50 -11.17
CA LEU A 47 -10.64 19.06 -10.79
C LEU A 47 -10.20 18.61 -9.39
N ALA A 48 -11.10 18.70 -8.41
CA ALA A 48 -10.77 18.33 -7.04
C ALA A 48 -10.50 16.82 -6.93
N GLY A 49 -11.31 16.00 -7.62
CA GLY A 49 -11.09 14.56 -7.71
C GLY A 49 -9.75 14.20 -8.38
N LEU A 50 -9.39 14.87 -9.47
CA LEU A 50 -8.11 14.67 -10.14
C LEU A 50 -6.92 15.11 -9.28
N LEU A 51 -7.02 16.28 -8.64
CA LEU A 51 -5.98 16.78 -7.74
C LEU A 51 -5.78 15.83 -6.55
N PHE A 52 -6.88 15.39 -5.92
CA PHE A 52 -6.85 14.40 -4.85
C PHE A 52 -6.20 13.09 -5.31
N TRP A 53 -6.56 12.61 -6.50
CA TRP A 53 -5.97 11.40 -7.06
C TRP A 53 -4.47 11.52 -7.26
N ILE A 54 -4.00 12.60 -7.91
CA ILE A 54 -2.59 12.81 -8.20
C ILE A 54 -1.79 12.89 -6.89
N VAL A 55 -2.26 13.70 -5.93
CA VAL A 55 -1.57 13.87 -4.64
C VAL A 55 -1.57 12.57 -3.84
N GLY A 56 -2.73 11.93 -3.69
CA GLY A 56 -2.87 10.69 -2.91
C GLY A 56 -2.08 9.53 -3.52
N HIS A 57 -2.14 9.37 -4.85
CA HIS A 57 -1.41 8.31 -5.53
C HIS A 57 0.11 8.57 -5.50
N SER A 58 0.56 9.81 -5.75
CA SER A 58 1.98 10.16 -5.66
C SER A 58 2.55 9.91 -4.26
N LEU A 59 1.81 10.29 -3.21
CA LEU A 59 2.20 10.02 -1.83
C LEU A 59 2.29 8.51 -1.55
N SER A 60 1.35 7.73 -2.09
CA SER A 60 1.34 6.27 -1.96
C SER A 60 2.54 5.61 -2.64
N VAL A 61 2.90 6.07 -3.84
CA VAL A 61 4.10 5.59 -4.56
C VAL A 61 5.38 5.96 -3.80
N PHE A 62 5.45 7.18 -3.25
CA PHE A 62 6.58 7.62 -2.44
C PHE A 62 6.74 6.82 -1.14
N ALA A 63 5.63 6.49 -0.47
CA ALA A 63 5.64 5.63 0.71
C ALA A 63 6.08 4.21 0.36
N ALA A 64 5.51 3.60 -0.68
CA ALA A 64 5.90 2.26 -1.14
C ALA A 64 7.36 2.17 -1.61
N ARG A 65 7.91 3.25 -2.18
CA ARG A 65 9.34 3.32 -2.52
C ARG A 65 10.25 3.30 -1.30
N ARG A 66 9.79 3.76 -0.13
CA ARG A 66 10.57 3.68 1.12
C ARG A 66 10.36 2.38 1.87
N ASP A 67 9.12 1.93 1.93
CA ASP A 67 8.75 0.71 2.62
C ASP A 67 7.54 0.10 1.88
N PRO A 68 7.70 -1.01 1.15
CA PRO A 68 6.60 -1.60 0.42
C PRO A 68 5.54 -2.27 1.32
N ASP A 69 5.87 -2.56 2.59
CA ASP A 69 4.98 -3.18 3.58
C ASP A 69 4.24 -2.16 4.46
N PHE A 70 4.44 -0.86 4.22
CA PHE A 70 3.87 0.21 5.04
C PHE A 70 2.36 0.07 5.27
N ALA A 71 1.62 -0.35 4.23
CA ALA A 71 0.17 -0.48 4.29
C ALA A 71 -0.26 -1.57 5.30
N ALA A 72 0.45 -2.69 5.33
CA ALA A 72 0.18 -3.78 6.26
C ALA A 72 0.53 -3.38 7.70
N VAL A 73 1.64 -2.66 7.88
CA VAL A 73 2.07 -2.14 9.18
C VAL A 73 1.06 -1.13 9.73
N VAL A 74 0.63 -0.15 8.93
CA VAL A 74 -0.39 0.84 9.32
C VAL A 74 -1.71 0.15 9.65
N ALA A 75 -2.16 -0.79 8.83
CA ALA A 75 -3.39 -1.54 9.12
C ALA A 75 -3.30 -2.36 10.41
N ARG A 76 -2.11 -2.89 10.74
CA ARG A 76 -1.88 -3.57 12.02
C ARG A 76 -1.87 -2.58 13.18
N HIS A 77 -1.23 -1.43 13.01
CA HIS A 77 -1.16 -0.39 14.02
C HIS A 77 -2.56 0.14 14.38
N LEU A 78 -3.41 0.39 13.37
CA LEU A 78 -4.80 0.83 13.57
C LEU A 78 -5.66 -0.20 14.35
N ARG A 79 -5.31 -1.48 14.28
CA ARG A 79 -6.00 -2.55 15.04
C ARG A 79 -5.45 -2.75 16.44
N GLN A 80 -4.23 -2.29 16.72
CA GLN A 80 -3.64 -2.40 18.05
C GLN A 80 -4.26 -1.31 18.95
N ARG A 81 -4.70 -1.70 20.15
CA ARG A 81 -5.10 -0.71 21.16
C ARG A 81 -3.87 0.10 21.57
N GLY A 82 -4.00 1.42 21.58
CA GLY A 82 -2.96 2.30 22.08
C GLY A 82 -2.71 1.99 23.56
N TRP A 83 -1.55 1.43 23.86
CA TRP A 83 -1.11 1.18 25.22
C TRP A 83 0.08 2.08 25.50
N LEU A 84 -0.16 3.16 26.24
CA LEU A 84 0.87 4.05 26.78
C LEU A 84 0.79 3.94 28.31
N SER A 85 1.33 2.86 28.89
CA SER A 85 1.58 2.82 30.33
C SER A 85 2.97 3.42 30.57
N CYS A 86 3.00 4.56 31.27
CA CYS A 86 4.21 5.02 31.95
C CYS A 86 4.32 4.31 33.30
#